data_AF-A0A1W2F7L6-F1
#
_entry.id   AF-A0A1W2F7L6-F1
#
_cell.length_a   1.000
_cell.length_b   1.000
_cell.length_c   1.000
_cell.angle_alpha   90.00
_cell.angle_beta   90.00
_cell.angle_gamma   90.00
#
_symmetry.space_group_name_H-M   'P 1'
#
loop_
_entity.id
_entity.type
_entity.pdbx_description
1 polymer ?
#
loop_
_entity_poly.entity_id
_entity_poly.type
_entity_poly.pdbx_seq_one_letter_code
_entity_poly.pdbx_strand_id
1 'polypeptide(L)' 'MCDLKELWKKVERLQEIMNEAIRNKGVNSPDAIRAIQELRNKMQEYNNLVHR' A
#
# COMPACT_ATOMS: atom_id res chain seq x y z
N MET A 1 3.50 -10.40 -17.17
CA MET A 1 4.65 -9.65 -16.58
C MET A 1 4.39 -8.15 -16.43
N CYS A 2 3.50 -7.52 -17.22
CA CYS A 2 3.15 -6.10 -17.03
C CYS A 2 2.38 -5.82 -15.73
N ASP A 3 1.46 -6.70 -15.34
CA ASP A 3 0.57 -6.47 -14.19
C ASP A 3 1.30 -6.40 -12.85
N LEU A 4 2.32 -7.23 -12.65
CA LEU A 4 3.11 -7.25 -11.41
C LEU A 4 3.91 -5.96 -11.22
N LYS A 5 4.48 -5.41 -12.31
CA LYS A 5 5.26 -4.16 -12.26
C LYS A 5 4.36 -2.96 -11.97
N GLU A 6 3.17 -2.92 -12.55
CA GLU A 6 2.19 -1.86 -12.26
C GLU A 6 1.63 -1.98 -10.84
N LEU A 7 1.39 -3.21 -10.38
CA LEU A 7 0.94 -3.45 -9.02
C LEU A 7 1.98 -3.05 -7.99
N TRP A 8 3.26 -3.34 -8.26
CA TRP A 8 4.37 -2.91 -7.41
C TRP A 8 4.46 -1.37 -7.31
N LYS A 9 4.35 -0.66 -8.44
CA LYS A 9 4.30 0.82 -8.43
C LYS A 9 3.15 1.38 -7.58
N LYS A 10 1.99 0.71 -7.57
CA LYS A 10 0.85 1.10 -6.73
C LYS A 10 1.15 0.87 -5.25
N VAL A 11 1.84 -0.22 -4.91
CA VAL A 11 2.31 -0.50 -3.54
C VAL A 11 3.28 0.59 -3.06
N GLU A 12 4.26 0.96 -3.88
CA GLU A 12 5.23 2.02 -3.56
C GLU A 12 4.52 3.35 -3.27
N ARG A 13 3.58 3.75 -4.13
CA ARG A 13 2.80 4.99 -3.94
C ARG A 13 1.94 4.96 -2.68
N LEU A 14 1.31 3.83 -2.37
CA LEU A 14 0.52 3.67 -1.15
C LEU A 14 1.40 3.73 0.11
N GLN A 15 2.63 3.23 0.02
CA GLN A 15 3.60 3.29 1.12
C GLN A 15 4.07 4.73 1.37
N GLU A 16 4.26 5.54 0.32
CA GLU A 16 4.52 6.98 0.45
C GLU A 16 3.36 7.72 1.11
N ILE A 17 2.12 7.49 0.66
CA ILE A 17 0.90 8.10 1.22
C ILE A 17 0.75 7.71 2.70
N MET A 18 0.98 6.44 3.03
CA MET A 18 0.96 5.96 4.41
C MET A 18 1.99 6.68 5.27
N ASN A 19 3.25 6.77 4.80
CA ASN A 19 4.31 7.45 5.53
C ASN A 19 4.02 8.94 5.73
N GLU A 20 3.47 9.61 4.73
CA GLU A 20 3.05 11.01 4.84
C GLU A 20 1.91 11.18 5.86
N ALA A 21 0.90 10.32 5.81
CA ALA A 21 -0.22 10.34 6.75
C ALA A 21 0.26 10.09 8.20
N ILE A 22 1.15 9.11 8.39
CA ILE A 22 1.76 8.83 9.70
C ILE A 22 2.60 10.03 10.18
N ARG A 23 3.42 10.63 9.30
CA ARG A 23 4.28 11.76 9.66
C ARG A 23 3.48 13.01 10.05
N ASN A 24 2.40 13.30 9.32
CA ASN A 24 1.64 14.54 9.49
C ASN A 24 0.53 14.42 10.54
N LYS A 25 -0.11 13.26 10.64
CA LYS A 25 -1.33 13.07 11.45
C LYS A 25 -1.19 11.99 12.53
N GLY A 26 -0.09 11.24 12.52
CA GLY A 26 0.16 10.13 13.44
C GLY A 26 -0.41 8.80 12.95
N VAL A 27 0.16 7.72 13.47
CA VAL A 27 -0.17 6.33 13.08
C VAL A 27 -1.62 5.94 13.35
N ASN A 28 -2.26 6.54 14.35
CA ASN A 28 -3.65 6.28 14.72
C ASN A 28 -4.65 7.20 14.02
N SER A 29 -4.20 8.07 13.10
CA SER A 29 -5.11 8.92 12.35
C SER A 29 -5.97 8.06 11.41
N PRO A 30 -7.24 8.43 11.16
CA PRO A 30 -8.09 7.74 10.20
C PRO A 30 -7.46 7.62 8.81
N ASP A 31 -6.70 8.63 8.40
CA ASP A 31 -5.99 8.63 7.11
C ASP A 31 -4.83 7.63 7.09
N ALA A 32 -4.03 7.54 8.16
CA ALA A 32 -2.97 6.54 8.26
C ALA A 32 -3.56 5.12 8.30
N ILE A 33 -4.62 4.90 9.09
CA ILE A 33 -5.29 3.60 9.18
C ILE A 33 -5.85 3.18 7.81
N ARG A 34 -6.48 4.10 7.07
CA ARG A 34 -6.98 3.84 5.71
C ARG A 34 -5.84 3.49 4.75
N ALA A 35 -4.76 4.27 4.73
CA ALA A 35 -3.61 4.02 3.88
C ALA A 35 -2.93 2.67 4.20
N ILE A 36 -2.83 2.29 5.49
CA ILE A 36 -2.32 0.99 5.94
C ILE A 36 -3.20 -0.15 5.41
N GLN A 37 -4.53 -0.02 5.50
CA GLN A 37 -5.45 -1.04 4.99
C GLN A 37 -5.36 -1.20 3.47
N GLU A 38 -5.32 -0.09 2.73
CA GLU A 38 -5.17 -0.12 1.27
C GLU A 38 -3.84 -0.75 0.84
N LEU A 39 -2.74 -0.40 1.52
CA LEU A 39 -1.43 -0.99 1.28
C LEU A 39 -1.44 -2.51 1.53
N ARG A 40 -2.05 -2.95 2.65
CA ARG A 40 -2.17 -4.39 2.97
C ARG A 40 -2.95 -5.14 1.90
N ASN A 41 -4.08 -4.59 1.43
CA ASN A 41 -4.90 -5.21 0.39
C ASN A 41 -4.11 -5.37 -0.92
N LYS A 42 -3.35 -4.34 -1.33
CA LYS A 42 -2.54 -4.41 -2.56
C LYS A 42 -1.35 -5.33 -2.44
N MET A 43 -0.71 -5.42 -1.27
CA MET A 43 0.33 -6.41 -1.01
C MET A 43 -0.21 -7.85 -1.06
N GLN A 44 -1.43 -8.08 -0.58
CA GLN A 44 -2.06 -9.39 -0.67
C GLN A 44 -2.36 -9.77 -2.13
N GLU A 45 -2.87 -8.84 -2.94
CA GLU A 45 -3.05 -9.03 -4.38
C GLU A 45 -1.72 -9.35 -5.08
N TYR A 46 -0.64 -8.65 -4.71
CA TYR A 46 0.70 -8.91 -5.24
C TYR A 46 1.18 -10.31 -4.89
N ASN A 47 1.09 -10.68 -3.61
CA ASN A 47 1.47 -12.03 -3.15
C ASN A 47 0.66 -13.11 -3.87
N ASN A 48 -0.64 -12.91 -4.08
CA ASN A 48 -1.48 -13.85 -4.82
C ASN A 48 -1.05 -14.00 -6.27
N LEU A 49 -0.58 -12.93 -6.93
CA LEU A 49 -0.09 -13.00 -8.31
C LEU A 49 1.32 -13.60 -8.42
N VAL A 50 2.16 -13.43 -7.39
CA VAL A 50 3.52 -14.01 -7.36
C VAL A 50 3.50 -15.51 -7.06
N HIS A 51 2.58 -15.97 -6.21
CA HIS A 51 2.52 -17.37 -5.76
C HIS A 51 1.50 -18.23 -6.55
N ARG A 52 1.05 -17.74 -7.71
CA ARG A 52 0.13 -18.45 -8.61
C ARG A 52 0.89 -19.05 -9.79
#